data_AF-A0A1J5QJN5-F1
#
_entry.id   AF-A0A1J5QJN5-F1
#
_cell.length_a   1.000
_cell.length_b   1.000
_cell.length_c   1.000
_cell.angle_alpha   90.00
_cell.angle_beta   90.00
_cell.angle_gamma   90.00
#
_symmetry.space_group_name_H-M   'P 1'
#
loop_
_entity.id
_entity.type
_entity.pdbx_description
1 polymer ?
#
loop_
_entity_poly.entity_id
_entity_poly.type
_entity_poly.pdbx_seq_one_letter_code
_entity_poly.pdbx_strand_id
1 'polypeptide(L)'
;MLANEAADAVHQQVADAAAVDRAMQLGVNYPLGPLQWADAIGVARVRDVLAHLGAFYGEDRYRISPLIQQRACAARALNQA
;
A
#
# COMPACT_ATOMS: atom_id res chain seq x y z
N MET A 1 -6.17 -1.65 -3.99
CA MET A 1 -6.43 -2.65 -2.93
C MET A 1 -5.18 -3.41 -2.53
N LEU A 2 -4.48 -4.14 -3.41
CA LEU A 2 -3.29 -4.91 -3.02
C LEU A 2 -2.20 -4.10 -2.29
N ALA A 3 -1.86 -2.91 -2.79
CA ALA A 3 -0.94 -2.01 -2.09
C ALA A 3 -1.42 -1.58 -0.70
N ASN A 4 -2.74 -1.44 -0.52
CA ASN A 4 -3.34 -1.05 0.75
C ASN A 4 -3.25 -2.19 1.77
N GLU A 5 -3.58 -3.41 1.35
CA GLU A 5 -3.45 -4.62 2.18
C GLU A 5 -1.98 -4.91 2.53
N ALA A 6 -1.08 -4.75 1.56
CA ALA A 6 0.35 -4.88 1.79
C ALA A 6 0.85 -3.86 2.82
N ALA A 7 0.40 -2.61 2.72
CA ALA A 7 0.75 -1.57 3.68
C ALA A 7 0.17 -1.84 5.07
N ASP A 8 -1.05 -2.39 5.16
CA ASP A 8 -1.65 -2.81 6.43
C ASP A 8 -0.91 -4.00 7.05
N ALA A 9 -0.43 -4.96 6.26
CA ALA A 9 0.40 -6.06 6.76
C ALA A 9 1.71 -5.54 7.38
N VAL A 10 2.36 -4.56 6.74
CA VAL A 10 3.55 -3.89 7.29
C VAL A 10 3.20 -3.08 8.54
N HIS A 11 2.12 -2.30 8.49
CA HIS A 11 1.67 -1.49 9.63
C HIS A 11 1.39 -2.34 10.88
N GLN A 12 0.78 -3.51 10.69
CA GLN A 12 0.48 -4.49 11.74
C GLN A 12 1.68 -5.37 12.11
N GLN A 13 2.85 -5.12 11.52
CA GLN A 13 4.10 -5.86 11.80
C GLN A 13 3.99 -7.36 11.51
N VAL A 14 3.15 -7.76 10.55
CA VAL A 14 3.05 -9.14 10.08
C VAL A 14 4.32 -9.54 9.31
N ALA A 15 4.88 -8.60 8.54
CA ALA A 15 6.14 -8.73 7.82
C ALA A 15 6.72 -7.33 7.55
N ASP A 16 8.02 -7.23 7.26
CA ASP A 16 8.62 -5.98 6.78
C ASP A 16 8.26 -5.71 5.30
N ALA A 17 8.44 -4.46 4.85
CA ALA A 17 8.05 -4.05 3.50
C ALA A 17 8.75 -4.86 2.39
N ALA A 18 10.03 -5.19 2.57
CA ALA A 18 10.80 -5.94 1.58
C ALA A 18 10.34 -7.40 1.50
N ALA A 19 10.00 -8.00 2.64
CA ALA A 19 9.47 -9.35 2.74
C ALA A 19 8.09 -9.46 2.09
N VAL A 20 7.20 -8.48 2.29
CA VAL A 20 5.88 -8.44 1.62
C VAL A 20 6.05 -8.39 0.11
N ASP A 21 6.90 -7.49 -0.41
CA ASP A 21 7.16 -7.37 -1.84
C ASP A 21 7.75 -8.65 -2.42
N ARG A 22 8.72 -9.26 -1.73
CA ARG A 22 9.36 -10.51 -2.15
C ARG A 22 8.41 -11.70 -2.08
N ALA A 23 7.54 -11.77 -1.08
CA ALA A 23 6.51 -12.80 -0.97
C ALA A 23 5.55 -12.74 -2.15
N MET A 24 5.15 -11.55 -2.59
CA MET A 24 4.26 -11.40 -3.75
C MET A 24 4.98 -11.74 -5.07
N GLN A 25 6.25 -11.38 -5.20
CA GLN A 25 7.05 -11.73 -6.38
C GLN A 25 7.29 -13.24 -6.48
N LEU A 26 7.68 -13.90 -5.39
CA LEU A 26 8.05 -15.32 -5.41
C LEU A 26 6.86 -16.26 -5.21
N GLY A 27 5.88 -15.86 -4.41
CA GLY A 27 4.73 -16.70 -4.06
C GLY A 27 3.63 -16.69 -5.11
N VAL A 28 3.37 -15.54 -5.74
CA VAL A 28 2.31 -15.38 -6.75
C VAL A 28 2.80 -14.79 -8.07
N ASN A 29 4.12 -14.80 -8.29
CA ASN A 29 4.77 -14.42 -9.55
C ASN A 29 4.45 -13.00 -10.03
N TYR A 30 4.31 -12.05 -9.10
CA TYR A 30 4.17 -10.64 -9.47
C TYR A 30 5.51 -10.10 -10.00
N PRO A 31 5.51 -9.30 -11.08
CA PRO A 31 6.76 -8.79 -11.65
C PRO A 31 7.40 -7.69 -10.77
N LEU A 32 6.63 -7.07 -9.90
CA LEU A 32 7.09 -6.12 -8.89
C LEU A 32 6.22 -6.25 -7.64
N GLY A 33 6.78 -5.94 -6.49
CA GLY A 33 6.03 -6.00 -5.23
C GLY A 33 4.94 -4.93 -5.17
N PRO A 34 3.83 -5.16 -4.44
CA PRO A 34 2.75 -4.19 -4.33
C PRO A 34 3.16 -2.85 -3.70
N LEU A 35 4.11 -2.82 -2.77
CA LEU A 35 4.59 -1.58 -2.16
C LEU A 35 5.50 -0.83 -3.11
N GLN A 36 6.43 -1.52 -3.78
CA GLN A 36 7.22 -0.98 -4.89
C GLN A 36 6.35 -0.41 -6.01
N TRP A 37 5.25 -1.07 -6.39
CA TRP A 37 4.32 -0.53 -7.39
C TRP A 37 3.61 0.73 -6.89
N ALA A 38 3.21 0.77 -5.62
CA ALA A 38 2.61 1.96 -5.04
C ALA A 38 3.59 3.14 -5.01
N ASP A 39 4.88 2.89 -4.74
CA ASP A 39 5.93 3.90 -4.81
C ASP A 39 6.15 4.39 -6.25
N ALA A 40 6.15 3.48 -7.23
CA ALA A 40 6.28 3.83 -8.65
C ALA A 40 5.09 4.66 -9.18
N ILE A 41 3.86 4.38 -8.70
CA ILE A 41 2.65 5.15 -9.02
C ILE A 41 2.63 6.49 -8.28
N GLY A 42 3.23 6.53 -7.09
CA GLY A 42 3.19 7.63 -6.14
C GLY A 42 2.20 7.38 -5.02
N VAL A 43 2.70 7.31 -3.78
CA VAL A 43 1.91 7.01 -2.57
C VAL A 43 0.73 7.98 -2.38
N ALA A 44 0.92 9.27 -2.67
CA ALA A 44 -0.15 10.27 -2.60
C ALA A 44 -1.28 9.98 -3.59
N ARG A 45 -0.95 9.56 -4.82
CA ARG A 45 -1.94 9.17 -5.83
C ARG A 45 -2.71 7.93 -5.39
N VAL A 46 -2.03 6.94 -4.80
CA VAL A 46 -2.68 5.74 -4.26
C VAL A 46 -3.67 6.11 -3.15
N ARG A 47 -3.25 6.96 -2.20
CA ARG A 47 -4.13 7.51 -1.15
C ARG A 47 -5.36 8.18 -1.75
N ASP A 48 -5.19 9.07 -2.73
CA ASP A 48 -6.30 9.84 -3.32
C ASP A 48 -7.29 8.94 -4.04
N VAL A 49 -6.81 7.94 -4.79
CA VAL A 49 -7.68 6.95 -5.42
C VAL A 49 -8.49 6.17 -4.37
N LEU A 50 -7.87 5.72 -3.28
CA LEU A 50 -8.58 5.04 -2.19
C LEU A 50 -9.61 5.94 -1.52
N ALA A 51 -9.26 7.21 -1.28
CA ALA A 51 -10.17 8.21 -0.71
C ALA A 51 -11.40 8.42 -1.61
N HIS A 52 -11.20 8.59 -2.92
CA HIS A 52 -12.29 8.75 -3.88
C HIS A 52 -13.17 7.50 -3.97
N LEU A 53 -12.57 6.30 -3.97
CA LEU A 53 -13.33 5.05 -3.96
C LEU A 53 -14.16 4.91 -2.67
N GLY A 54 -13.57 5.23 -1.51
CA GLY A 54 -14.27 5.23 -0.23
C GLY A 54 -15.43 6.23 -0.21
N ALA A 55 -15.24 7.45 -0.71
CA ALA A 55 -16.28 8.46 -0.79
C ALA A 55 -17.41 8.07 -1.77
N PHE A 56 -17.08 7.42 -2.89
CA PHE A 56 -18.06 7.02 -3.90
C PHE A 56 -18.91 5.82 -3.46
N TYR A 57 -18.27 4.77 -2.92
CA TYR A 57 -18.97 3.54 -2.55
C TYR A 57 -19.52 3.58 -1.11
N GLY A 58 -18.96 4.41 -0.22
CA GLY A 58 -19.37 4.45 1.19
C GLY A 58 -19.04 3.18 1.97
N GLU A 59 -18.13 2.35 1.46
CA GLU A 59 -17.77 1.05 2.05
C GLU A 59 -16.37 1.09 2.69
N ASP A 60 -16.26 0.48 3.87
CA ASP A 60 -15.00 0.38 4.63
C ASP A 60 -13.90 -0.42 3.91
N ARG A 61 -14.24 -1.20 2.88
CA ARG A 61 -13.26 -1.95 2.06
C ARG A 61 -12.18 -1.06 1.42
N TYR A 62 -12.47 0.23 1.25
CA TYR A 62 -11.54 1.21 0.66
C TYR A 62 -10.85 2.08 1.72
N ARG A 63 -10.98 1.72 3.01
CA ARG A 63 -10.29 2.40 4.11
C ARG A 63 -8.80 2.47 3.79
N ILE A 64 -8.26 3.68 3.87
CA ILE A 64 -6.85 3.94 3.63
C ILE A 64 -6.04 3.35 4.79
N SER A 65 -5.00 2.59 4.48
CA SER A 65 -4.04 2.11 5.46
C SER A 65 -3.40 3.29 6.21
N PRO A 66 -3.24 3.21 7.56
CA PRO A 66 -2.55 4.24 8.33
C PRO A 66 -1.14 4.52 7.80
N LEU A 67 -0.43 3.48 7.32
CA LEU A 67 0.91 3.62 6.76
C LEU A 67 0.90 4.42 5.46
N ILE A 68 -0.05 4.15 4.54
CA ILE A 68 -0.20 4.93 3.30
C ILE A 68 -0.51 6.39 3.62
N GLN A 69 -1.42 6.64 4.57
CA GLN A 69 -1.75 7.99 4.98
C GLN A 69 -0.53 8.74 5.53
N GLN A 70 0.23 8.11 6.43
CA GLN A 70 1.44 8.71 7.02
C GLN A 70 2.51 8.99 5.95
N ARG A 71 2.77 8.03 5.08
CA ARG A 71 3.81 8.12 4.03
C ARG A 71 3.45 9.16 2.96
N ALA A 72 2.18 9.24 2.58
CA ALA A 72 1.68 10.28 1.69
C ALA A 72 1.85 11.68 2.30
N CYS A 73 1.51 11.87 3.58
CA CYS A 73 1.70 13.16 4.25
C CYS A 73 3.18 13.54 4.41
N ALA A 74 4.05 12.56 4.66
CA ALA A 74 5.49 12.77 4.82
C ALA A 74 6.25 12.85 3.48
N ALA A 75 5.59 12.66 2.34
CA ALA A 75 6.19 12.51 1.02
C ALA A 75 7.34 11.47 1.00
N ARG A 76 7.12 10.32 1.65
CA ARG A 76 8.08 9.21 1.74
C ARG A 76 7.56 7.96 1.04
N ALA A 77 8.50 7.13 0.59
CA ALA A 77 8.21 5.83 -0.01
C ALA A 77 7.77 4.79 1.03
N LEU A 78 6.93 3.85 0.61
CA LEU A 78 6.44 2.72 1.40
C LEU A 78 7.51 1.66 1.62
N ASN A 79 8.43 1.48 0.67
CA ASN A 79 9.55 0.53 0.79
C ASN A 79 10.59 0.89 1.88
N GLN A 80 10.47 2.08 2.49
CA GLN A 80 11.30 2.55 3.60
C GLN A 80 10.57 2.45 4.95
N ALA A 81 9.53 1.62 5.04
CA ALA A 81 8.72 1.38 6.24
C ALA A 81 9.11 0.08 6.92
#